data_AF-U2SNN3-F1
#
_entry.id   AF-U2SNN3-F1
#
_cell.length_a   1.000
_cell.length_b   1.000
_cell.length_c   1.000
_cell.angle_alpha   90.00
_cell.angle_beta   90.00
_cell.angle_gamma   90.00
#
_symmetry.space_group_name_H-M   'P 1'
#
loop_
_entity.id
_entity.type
_entity.pdbx_description
1 polymer ?
#
loop_
_entity_poly.entity_id
_entity_poly.type
_entity_poly.pdbx_seq_one_letter_code
_entity_poly.pdbx_strand_id
1 'polypeptide(L)'
;MLENFFRWVLNPEEVAEFLADTTVCLLIFYIIHLIRKVLKLIMDSLKGFFKGNAKQVENEKVVISDRFVGEDGKPLEWEIRAIGNETDDELRNQCTSQVKIKKNVYMPKLDYTEYLKKLLVTCVVYPNLNNKELQDSYTVMSAEELLSAMLLPGEYNALAEKVQEICGFDKDIMEEKIEEAKN
;
A
#
# COMPACT_ATOMS: atom_id res chain seq x y z
N MET A 1 28.74 -11.32 -34.25
CA MET A 1 27.57 -10.69 -34.90
C MET A 1 27.56 -9.18 -34.70
N LEU A 2 27.70 -8.69 -33.46
CA LEU A 2 27.82 -7.24 -33.16
C LEU A 2 29.10 -6.58 -33.73
N GLU A 3 30.27 -7.22 -33.68
CA GLU A 3 31.50 -6.63 -34.23
C GLU A 3 31.43 -6.35 -35.74
N ASN A 4 30.85 -7.28 -36.51
CA ASN A 4 30.65 -7.11 -37.95
C ASN A 4 29.65 -5.97 -38.25
N PHE A 5 28.63 -5.82 -37.41
CA PHE A 5 27.69 -4.72 -37.51
C PHE A 5 28.35 -3.37 -37.24
N PHE A 6 29.17 -3.25 -36.18
CA PHE A 6 29.90 -2.01 -35.90
C PHE A 6 30.91 -1.66 -36.97
N ARG A 7 31.62 -2.65 -37.53
CA ARG A 7 32.56 -2.44 -38.63
C ARG A 7 31.87 -1.92 -39.89
N TRP A 8 30.67 -2.42 -40.18
CA TRP A 8 29.84 -1.96 -41.30
C TRP A 8 29.26 -0.55 -41.06
N VAL A 9 28.71 -0.28 -39.88
CA VAL A 9 28.17 1.05 -39.51
C VAL A 9 29.23 2.16 -39.59
N LEU A 10 30.49 1.82 -39.31
CA LEU A 10 31.62 2.76 -39.37
C LEU A 10 32.18 2.96 -40.79
N ASN A 11 31.65 2.27 -41.81
CA ASN A 11 32.01 2.47 -43.21
C ASN A 11 31.00 3.43 -43.90
N PRO A 12 31.32 4.72 -44.06
CA PRO A 12 30.37 5.71 -44.54
C PRO A 12 29.91 5.50 -45.99
N GLU A 13 30.73 4.87 -46.84
CA GLU A 13 30.39 4.60 -48.25
C GLU A 13 29.33 3.50 -48.36
N GLU A 14 29.56 2.37 -47.66
CA GLU A 14 28.62 1.24 -47.63
C GLU A 14 27.29 1.62 -46.98
N VAL A 15 27.33 2.46 -45.93
CA VAL A 15 26.12 2.98 -45.28
C VAL A 15 25.38 3.96 -46.19
N ALA A 16 26.09 4.82 -46.94
CA ALA A 16 25.47 5.77 -47.86
C ALA A 16 24.77 5.06 -49.03
N GLU A 17 25.37 4.01 -49.59
CA GLU A 17 24.76 3.20 -50.66
C GLU A 17 23.50 2.47 -50.16
N PHE A 18 23.53 1.92 -48.95
CA PHE A 18 22.38 1.28 -48.33
C PHE A 18 21.22 2.27 -48.05
N LEU A 19 21.53 3.50 -47.64
CA LEU A 19 20.54 4.54 -47.39
C LEU A 19 20.06 5.25 -48.67
N ALA A 20 20.78 5.13 -49.79
CA ALA A 20 20.34 5.67 -51.08
C ALA A 20 19.10 4.92 -51.63
N ASP A 21 18.84 3.70 -51.15
CA ASP A 21 17.62 2.97 -51.45
C ASP A 21 16.42 3.59 -50.71
N THR A 22 15.53 4.22 -51.49
CA THR A 22 14.30 4.83 -51.00
C THR A 22 13.40 3.86 -50.22
N THR A 23 13.36 2.57 -50.58
CA THR A 23 12.56 1.56 -49.87
C THR A 23 13.13 1.23 -48.50
N VAL A 24 14.45 1.13 -48.39
CA VAL A 24 15.18 0.96 -47.13
C VAL A 24 14.95 2.15 -46.21
N CYS A 25 15.04 3.37 -46.73
CA CYS A 25 14.73 4.58 -45.97
C CYS A 25 13.29 4.58 -45.45
N LEU A 26 12.30 4.27 -46.29
CA LEU A 26 10.88 4.21 -45.87
C LEU A 26 10.64 3.16 -44.77
N LEU A 27 11.28 1.99 -44.87
CA LEU A 27 11.20 0.95 -43.84
C LEU A 27 11.83 1.41 -42.52
N ILE A 28 12.99 2.05 -42.55
CA ILE A 28 13.64 2.61 -41.35
C ILE A 28 12.74 3.67 -40.71
N PHE A 29 12.17 4.59 -41.49
CA PHE A 29 11.25 5.60 -40.96
C PHE A 29 10.00 4.98 -40.33
N TYR A 30 9.40 3.97 -40.97
CA TYR A 30 8.27 3.24 -40.41
C TYR A 30 8.64 2.53 -39.09
N ILE A 31 9.80 1.87 -39.04
CA ILE A 31 10.30 1.21 -37.83
C ILE A 31 10.54 2.23 -36.71
N ILE A 32 11.20 3.36 -36.99
CA ILE A 32 11.40 4.44 -36.00
C ILE A 32 10.06 4.98 -35.51
N HIS A 33 9.09 5.19 -36.41
CA HIS A 33 7.74 5.63 -36.04
C HIS A 33 7.03 4.60 -35.15
N LEU A 34 7.13 3.32 -35.50
CA LEU A 34 6.56 2.23 -34.72
C LEU A 34 7.21 2.13 -33.33
N ILE A 35 8.53 2.21 -33.23
CA ILE A 35 9.27 2.23 -31.97
C ILE A 35 8.84 3.44 -31.12
N ARG A 36 8.76 4.64 -31.70
CA ARG A 36 8.27 5.84 -30.99
C ARG A 36 6.85 5.67 -30.48
N LYS A 37 5.96 5.06 -31.28
CA LYS A 37 4.57 4.79 -30.89
C LYS A 37 4.51 3.79 -29.72
N VAL A 38 5.27 2.70 -29.79
CA VAL A 38 5.34 1.70 -28.71
C VAL A 38 5.93 2.30 -27.43
N LEU A 39 7.03 3.06 -27.54
CA LEU A 39 7.65 3.74 -26.40
C LEU A 39 6.69 4.72 -25.73
N LYS A 40 5.90 5.46 -26.52
CA LYS A 40 4.88 6.37 -26.00
C LYS A 40 3.79 5.62 -25.22
N LEU A 41 3.31 4.48 -25.74
CA LEU A 41 2.31 3.66 -25.05
C LEU A 41 2.83 3.14 -23.71
N ILE A 42 4.08 2.67 -23.66
CA ILE A 42 4.71 2.20 -22.41
C ILE A 42 4.87 3.36 -21.42
N MET A 43 5.29 4.54 -21.89
CA MET A 43 5.45 5.72 -21.06
C MET A 43 4.11 6.20 -20.49
N ASP A 44 3.05 6.17 -21.29
CA ASP A 44 1.71 6.55 -20.84
C ASP A 44 1.13 5.55 -19.84
N SER A 45 1.41 4.24 -19.98
CA SER A 45 1.06 3.26 -18.95
C SER A 45 1.85 3.44 -17.65
N LEU A 46 3.14 3.80 -17.72
CA LEU A 46 3.98 3.99 -16.54
C LEU A 46 3.52 5.20 -15.71
N LYS A 47 3.07 6.27 -16.37
CA LYS A 47 2.58 7.48 -15.68
C LYS A 47 1.46 7.17 -14.70
N GLY A 48 0.62 6.16 -14.95
CA GLY A 48 -0.44 5.76 -14.02
C GLY A 48 0.06 5.36 -12.63
N PHE A 49 1.31 4.87 -12.53
CA PHE A 49 1.93 4.45 -11.28
C PHE A 49 2.64 5.60 -10.54
N PHE A 50 2.72 6.79 -11.12
CA PHE A 50 3.34 7.92 -10.44
C PHE A 50 2.47 8.38 -9.26
N LYS A 51 3.10 8.75 -8.15
CA LYS A 51 2.42 9.14 -6.90
C LYS A 51 1.31 10.18 -7.11
N GLY A 52 1.52 11.17 -7.98
CA GLY A 52 0.51 12.20 -8.26
C GLY A 52 -0.67 11.74 -9.12
N ASN A 53 -0.54 10.61 -9.83
CA ASN A 53 -1.57 10.05 -10.70
C ASN A 53 -2.29 8.85 -10.05
N ALA A 54 -1.62 8.17 -9.11
CA ALA A 54 -2.23 7.13 -8.30
C ALA A 54 -3.34 7.75 -7.43
N LYS A 55 -4.55 7.18 -7.52
CA LYS A 55 -5.68 7.58 -6.69
C LYS A 55 -5.28 7.46 -5.22
N GLN A 56 -5.24 8.58 -4.51
CA GLN A 56 -4.93 8.59 -3.09
C GLN A 56 -6.11 7.99 -2.32
N VAL A 57 -5.80 7.20 -1.30
CA VAL A 57 -6.81 6.74 -0.34
C VAL A 57 -7.05 7.88 0.63
N GLU A 58 -8.25 8.45 0.59
CA GLU A 58 -8.66 9.50 1.53
C GLU A 58 -9.00 8.89 2.89
N ASN A 59 -8.93 9.70 3.94
CA ASN A 59 -9.35 9.28 5.26
C ASN A 59 -10.87 9.05 5.27
N GLU A 60 -11.30 7.99 5.91
CA GLU A 60 -12.71 7.66 6.05
C GLU A 60 -13.24 8.10 7.41
N LYS A 61 -14.45 8.64 7.42
CA LYS A 61 -15.18 8.98 8.64
C LYS A 61 -16.21 7.91 8.95
N VAL A 62 -16.10 7.29 10.11
CA VAL A 62 -16.94 6.15 10.50
C VAL A 62 -17.43 6.29 11.94
N VAL A 63 -18.66 5.88 12.22
CA VAL A 63 -19.15 5.77 13.60
C VAL A 63 -18.79 4.38 14.13
N ILE A 64 -17.93 4.33 15.15
CA ILE A 64 -17.51 3.07 15.80
C ILE A 64 -18.40 2.72 17.00
N SER A 65 -18.89 3.73 17.71
CA SER A 65 -19.64 3.56 18.95
C SER A 65 -20.70 4.64 19.08
N ASP A 66 -21.91 4.22 19.45
CA ASP A 66 -23.01 5.12 19.78
C ASP A 66 -22.85 5.80 21.16
N ARG A 67 -21.86 5.38 21.97
CA ARG A 67 -21.66 5.89 23.33
C ARG A 67 -20.98 7.25 23.37
N PHE A 68 -20.18 7.57 22.35
CA PHE A 68 -19.50 8.86 22.26
C PHE A 68 -20.38 9.81 21.45
N VAL A 69 -21.06 10.73 22.13
CA VAL A 69 -22.00 11.67 21.49
C VAL A 69 -21.48 13.10 21.53
N GLY A 70 -21.72 13.83 20.44
CA GLY A 70 -21.41 15.25 20.33
C GLY A 70 -22.45 16.12 21.05
N GLU A 71 -22.23 17.43 21.01
CA GLU A 71 -23.17 18.42 21.59
C GLU A 71 -24.57 18.36 20.95
N ASP A 72 -24.67 17.88 19.71
CA ASP A 72 -25.92 17.70 18.97
C ASP A 72 -26.66 16.39 19.31
N GLY A 73 -26.09 15.57 20.20
CA GLY A 73 -26.64 14.28 20.61
C GLY A 73 -26.42 13.15 19.61
N LYS A 74 -25.64 13.36 18.54
CA LYS A 74 -25.32 12.30 17.57
C LYS A 74 -23.99 11.61 17.91
N PRO A 75 -23.84 10.32 17.55
CA PRO A 75 -22.57 9.62 17.67
C PRO A 75 -21.43 10.36 16.94
N LEU A 76 -20.26 10.41 17.58
CA LEU A 76 -19.06 11.02 17.03
C LEU A 76 -18.42 10.12 15.98
N GLU A 77 -18.08 10.72 14.85
CA GLU A 77 -17.33 10.07 13.79
C GLU A 77 -15.84 9.99 14.16
N TRP A 78 -15.26 8.83 13.86
CA TRP A 78 -13.84 8.57 13.92
C TRP A 78 -13.25 8.81 12.53
N GLU A 79 -12.10 9.47 12.46
CA GLU A 79 -11.35 9.61 11.21
C GLU A 79 -10.25 8.56 11.18
N ILE A 80 -10.31 7.67 10.18
CA ILE A 80 -9.40 6.55 10.02
C ILE A 80 -8.68 6.68 8.67
N ARG A 81 -7.37 6.44 8.68
CA ARG A 81 -6.53 6.45 7.48
C ARG A 81 -5.94 5.09 7.19
N ALA A 82 -5.75 4.80 5.91
CA ALA A 82 -4.91 3.69 5.47
C ALA A 82 -3.43 3.97 5.80
N ILE A 83 -2.67 2.90 6.00
CA ILE A 83 -1.21 2.95 6.09
C ILE A 83 -0.58 2.31 4.85
N GLY A 84 0.63 2.75 4.50
CA GLY A 84 1.41 2.11 3.45
C GLY A 84 2.06 0.81 3.95
N ASN A 85 2.48 -0.04 3.01
CA ASN A 85 3.13 -1.30 3.32
C ASN A 85 4.44 -1.14 4.12
N GLU A 86 5.21 -0.07 3.89
CA GLU A 86 6.42 0.24 4.68
C GLU A 86 6.09 0.39 6.18
N THR A 87 5.05 1.14 6.53
CA THR A 87 4.60 1.29 7.92
C THR A 87 4.04 -0.03 8.48
N ASP A 88 3.30 -0.81 7.69
CA ASP A 88 2.81 -2.12 8.12
C ASP A 88 3.97 -3.07 8.46
N ASP A 89 4.99 -3.11 7.60
CA ASP A 89 6.19 -3.93 7.80
C ASP A 89 6.97 -3.49 9.05
N GLU A 90 7.10 -2.19 9.30
CA GLU A 90 7.69 -1.67 10.53
C GLU A 90 6.93 -2.14 11.78
N LEU A 91 5.60 -2.06 11.77
CA LEU A 91 4.77 -2.54 12.88
C LEU A 91 4.92 -4.04 13.10
N ARG A 92 4.90 -4.84 12.02
CA ARG A 92 5.11 -6.30 12.09
C ARG A 92 6.48 -6.64 12.67
N ASN A 93 7.53 -5.93 12.25
CA ASN A 93 8.88 -6.13 12.75
C ASN A 93 9.00 -5.76 14.24
N GLN A 94 8.39 -4.66 14.67
CA GLN A 94 8.35 -4.25 16.08
C GLN A 94 7.65 -5.30 16.97
N CYS A 95 6.63 -5.96 16.43
CA CYS A 95 5.86 -6.98 17.14
C CYS A 95 6.38 -8.42 16.93
N THR A 96 7.49 -8.61 16.22
CA THR A 96 8.09 -9.93 15.98
C THR A 96 9.27 -10.17 16.91
N SER A 97 9.19 -11.22 17.73
CA SER A 97 10.25 -11.60 18.66
C SER A 97 10.80 -13.00 18.36
N GLN A 98 12.06 -13.24 18.73
CA GLN A 98 12.69 -14.56 18.60
C GLN A 98 12.29 -15.47 19.75
N VAL A 99 11.47 -16.48 19.47
CA VAL A 99 11.03 -17.44 20.48
C VAL A 99 11.83 -18.73 20.36
N LYS A 100 12.36 -19.20 21.49
CA LYS A 100 13.15 -20.44 21.55
C LYS A 100 12.23 -21.65 21.42
N ILE A 101 12.43 -22.45 20.37
CA ILE A 101 11.66 -23.70 20.16
C ILE A 101 12.45 -24.92 20.67
N LYS A 102 13.78 -24.92 20.49
CA LYS A 102 14.68 -25.99 20.99
C LYS A 102 16.01 -25.41 21.44
N LYS A 103 16.88 -26.25 22.03
CA LYS A 103 18.26 -25.86 22.37
C LYS A 103 18.94 -25.31 21.11
N ASN A 104 19.36 -24.05 21.15
CA ASN A 104 19.99 -23.31 20.05
C ASN A 104 19.14 -23.15 18.78
N VAL A 105 17.82 -23.29 18.86
CA VAL A 105 16.91 -23.04 17.72
C VAL A 105 15.86 -22.01 18.13
N TYR A 106 15.86 -20.88 17.43
CA TYR A 106 14.94 -19.77 17.60
C TYR A 106 14.11 -19.61 16.32
N MET A 107 12.87 -19.17 16.47
CA MET A 107 11.98 -18.87 15.36
C MET A 107 11.34 -17.50 15.60
N PRO A 108 11.20 -16.66 14.56
CA PRO A 108 10.41 -15.44 14.65
C PRO A 108 8.95 -15.79 14.95
N LYS A 109 8.37 -15.11 15.94
CA LYS A 109 6.95 -15.18 16.27
C LYS A 109 6.40 -13.76 16.35
N LEU A 110 5.41 -13.47 15.52
CA LEU A 110 4.63 -12.24 15.59
C LEU A 110 3.66 -12.31 16.77
N ASP A 111 3.70 -11.31 17.64
CA ASP A 111 2.61 -11.04 18.57
C ASP A 111 1.50 -10.29 17.83
N TYR A 112 0.50 -11.05 17.36
CA TYR A 112 -0.61 -10.48 16.61
C TYR A 112 -1.47 -9.54 17.46
N THR A 113 -1.53 -9.75 18.79
CA THR A 113 -2.34 -8.90 19.68
C THR A 113 -1.69 -7.53 19.80
N GLU A 114 -0.38 -7.49 19.99
CA GLU A 114 0.37 -6.24 20.04
C GLU A 114 0.38 -5.53 18.67
N TYR A 115 0.60 -6.28 17.59
CA TYR A 115 0.54 -5.74 16.23
C TYR A 115 -0.81 -5.10 15.93
N LEU A 116 -1.92 -5.79 16.24
CA LEU A 116 -3.26 -5.25 16.01
C LEU A 116 -3.46 -3.94 16.78
N LYS A 117 -3.08 -3.88 18.06
CA LYS A 117 -3.19 -2.64 18.86
C LYS A 117 -2.43 -1.47 18.22
N LYS A 118 -1.18 -1.70 17.81
CA LYS A 118 -0.36 -0.66 17.18
C LYS A 118 -0.91 -0.24 15.81
N LEU A 119 -1.44 -1.19 15.05
CA LEU A 119 -2.11 -0.92 13.78
C LEU A 119 -3.31 0.01 13.99
N LEU A 120 -4.22 -0.31 14.92
CA LEU A 120 -5.39 0.53 15.19
C LEU A 120 -5.00 1.94 15.62
N VAL A 121 -4.04 2.06 16.56
CA VAL A 121 -3.55 3.38 17.00
C VAL A 121 -2.97 4.19 15.84
N THR A 122 -2.22 3.55 14.95
CA THR A 122 -1.57 4.23 13.82
C THR A 122 -2.58 4.72 12.78
N CYS A 123 -3.67 3.97 12.58
CA CYS A 123 -4.73 4.26 11.62
C CYS A 123 -5.73 5.30 12.12
N VAL A 124 -5.95 5.44 13.44
CA VAL A 124 -6.88 6.44 14.00
C VAL A 124 -6.24 7.82 13.97
N VAL A 125 -6.86 8.73 13.21
CA VAL A 125 -6.49 10.15 13.11
C VAL A 125 -7.31 10.99 14.10
N TYR A 126 -8.61 10.71 14.18
CA TYR A 126 -9.51 11.33 15.15
C TYR A 126 -10.38 10.26 15.83
N PRO A 127 -10.54 10.28 17.16
CA PRO A 127 -9.92 11.22 18.11
C PRO A 127 -8.39 11.07 18.17
N ASN A 128 -7.68 12.14 18.53
CA ASN A 128 -6.23 12.07 18.73
C ASN A 128 -5.93 11.25 19.99
N LEU A 129 -5.53 9.99 19.80
CA LEU A 129 -5.27 9.05 20.90
C LEU A 129 -4.03 9.41 21.74
N ASN A 130 -3.19 10.33 21.26
CA ASN A 130 -2.06 10.90 22.00
C ASN A 130 -2.43 12.18 22.75
N ASN A 131 -3.71 12.59 22.76
CA ASN A 131 -4.16 13.72 23.54
C ASN A 131 -4.06 13.42 25.04
N LYS A 132 -3.29 14.23 25.77
CA LYS A 132 -3.02 14.03 27.19
C LYS A 132 -4.27 14.14 28.06
N GLU A 133 -5.15 15.10 27.81
CA GLU A 133 -6.38 15.26 28.59
C GLU A 133 -7.31 14.05 28.42
N LEU A 134 -7.39 13.52 27.20
CA LEU A 134 -8.14 12.30 26.91
C LEU A 134 -7.52 11.10 27.64
N GLN A 135 -6.21 10.89 27.54
CA GLN A 135 -5.52 9.80 28.26
C GLN A 135 -5.68 9.90 29.78
N ASP A 136 -5.51 11.11 30.34
CA ASP A 136 -5.68 11.38 31.77
C ASP A 136 -7.12 11.04 32.22
N SER A 137 -8.14 11.34 31.41
CA SER A 137 -9.54 11.02 31.73
C SER A 137 -9.82 9.52 31.86
N TYR A 138 -9.03 8.68 31.18
CA TYR A 138 -9.08 7.21 31.26
C TYR A 138 -8.02 6.63 32.20
N THR A 139 -7.18 7.46 32.84
CA THR A 139 -6.08 7.03 33.72
C THR A 139 -5.08 6.09 33.02
N VAL A 140 -4.74 6.40 31.77
CA VAL A 140 -3.80 5.63 30.93
C VAL A 140 -2.65 6.50 30.45
N MET A 141 -1.55 5.90 29.99
CA MET A 141 -0.35 6.65 29.57
C MET A 141 0.05 6.42 28.11
N SER A 142 -0.69 5.59 27.38
CA SER A 142 -0.42 5.29 25.97
C SER A 142 -1.70 5.24 25.15
N ALA A 143 -1.57 5.44 23.84
CA ALA A 143 -2.67 5.35 22.91
C ALA A 143 -3.24 3.92 22.83
N GLU A 144 -2.40 2.89 22.95
CA GLU A 144 -2.81 1.48 22.96
C GLU A 144 -3.66 1.15 24.21
N GLU A 145 -3.25 1.63 25.37
CA GLU A 145 -4.03 1.50 26.61
C GLU A 145 -5.34 2.29 26.53
N LEU A 146 -5.31 3.50 25.96
CA LEU A 146 -6.49 4.33 25.77
C LEU A 146 -7.55 3.61 24.93
N LEU A 147 -7.20 3.05 23.77
CA LEU A 147 -8.16 2.27 22.97
C LEU A 147 -8.76 1.11 23.75
N SER A 148 -7.92 0.40 24.51
CA SER A 148 -8.34 -0.77 25.30
C SER A 148 -9.26 -0.38 26.48
N ALA A 149 -9.04 0.79 27.09
CA ALA A 149 -9.85 1.29 28.20
C ALA A 149 -11.15 1.98 27.72
N MET A 150 -11.09 2.62 26.55
CA MET A 150 -12.18 3.42 26.01
C MET A 150 -13.26 2.58 25.33
N LEU A 151 -12.88 1.56 24.56
CA LEU A 151 -13.79 0.76 23.75
C LEU A 151 -14.24 -0.53 24.44
N LEU A 152 -15.52 -0.88 24.26
CA LEU A 152 -16.01 -2.22 24.57
C LEU A 152 -15.46 -3.23 23.56
N PRO A 153 -15.39 -4.54 23.88
CA PRO A 153 -14.87 -5.55 22.97
C PRO A 153 -15.52 -5.55 21.57
N GLY A 154 -16.84 -5.34 21.50
CA GLY A 154 -17.55 -5.26 20.22
C GLY A 154 -17.17 -4.01 19.41
N GLU A 155 -16.98 -2.87 20.06
CA GLU A 155 -16.58 -1.62 19.41
C GLU A 155 -15.11 -1.67 18.96
N TYR A 156 -14.25 -2.29 19.77
CA TYR A 156 -12.86 -2.55 19.39
C TYR A 156 -12.77 -3.43 18.15
N ASN A 157 -13.60 -4.49 18.08
CA ASN A 157 -13.67 -5.35 16.90
C ASN A 157 -14.22 -4.59 15.68
N ALA A 158 -15.25 -3.76 15.84
CA ALA A 158 -15.76 -2.93 14.75
C ALA A 158 -14.70 -1.94 14.21
N LEU A 159 -13.90 -1.35 15.10
CA LEU A 159 -12.75 -0.53 14.70
C LEU A 159 -11.70 -1.36 13.95
N ALA A 160 -11.40 -2.56 14.42
CA ALA A 160 -10.45 -3.45 13.77
C ALA A 160 -10.90 -3.86 12.36
N GLU A 161 -12.16 -4.24 12.20
CA GLU A 161 -12.77 -4.56 10.90
C GLU A 161 -12.68 -3.36 9.95
N LYS A 162 -13.02 -2.15 10.42
CA LYS A 162 -12.91 -0.93 9.61
C LYS A 162 -11.48 -0.60 9.21
N VAL A 163 -10.53 -0.74 10.11
CA VAL A 163 -9.11 -0.53 9.79
C VAL A 163 -8.62 -1.54 8.74
N GLN A 164 -9.04 -2.80 8.84
CA GLN A 164 -8.69 -3.83 7.86
C GLN A 164 -9.29 -3.57 6.48
N GLU A 165 -10.55 -3.16 6.41
CA GLU A 165 -11.23 -2.75 5.17
C GLU A 165 -10.50 -1.57 4.50
N ILE A 166 -10.20 -0.52 5.26
CA ILE A 166 -9.53 0.69 4.76
C ILE A 166 -8.11 0.39 4.28
N CYS A 167 -7.38 -0.50 4.97
CA CYS A 167 -6.06 -0.95 4.54
C CYS A 167 -6.11 -1.98 3.40
N GLY A 168 -7.29 -2.45 3.01
CA GLY A 168 -7.48 -3.40 1.92
C GLY A 168 -7.08 -4.85 2.26
N PHE A 169 -7.04 -5.22 3.54
CA PHE A 169 -6.73 -6.59 3.99
C PHE A 169 -7.91 -7.57 3.78
N ASP A 170 -9.10 -7.05 3.51
CA ASP A 170 -10.32 -7.81 3.24
C ASP A 170 -10.39 -8.37 1.80
N LYS A 171 -9.64 -7.77 0.86
CA LYS A 171 -9.66 -8.15 -0.56
C LYS A 171 -9.08 -9.53 -0.84
N ASP A 172 -8.06 -9.94 -0.08
CA ASP A 172 -7.46 -11.27 -0.21
C ASP A 172 -8.50 -12.39 0.06
N ILE A 173 -9.48 -12.16 0.94
CA ILE A 173 -10.53 -13.13 1.28
C ILE A 173 -11.64 -13.18 0.22
N MET A 174 -11.92 -12.07 -0.48
CA MET A 174 -12.96 -12.01 -1.49
C MET A 174 -12.52 -12.62 -2.82
N GLU A 175 -11.26 -12.45 -3.23
CA GLU A 175 -10.74 -13.01 -4.49
C GLU A 175 -10.61 -14.54 -4.41
N GLU A 176 -10.14 -15.10 -3.29
CA GLU A 176 -10.08 -16.56 -3.07
C GLU A 176 -11.47 -17.22 -3.10
N LYS A 177 -12.49 -16.61 -2.49
CA LYS A 177 -13.87 -17.14 -2.50
C LYS A 177 -14.53 -17.13 -3.88
N ILE A 178 -14.13 -16.20 -4.75
CA ILE A 178 -14.66 -16.12 -6.13
C ILE A 178 -14.04 -17.20 -7.02
N GLU A 179 -12.78 -17.58 -6.80
CA GLU A 179 -12.14 -18.69 -7.51
C GLU A 179 -12.68 -20.05 -7.04
N GLU A 180 -12.94 -20.24 -5.75
CA GLU A 180 -13.54 -21.48 -5.22
C GLU A 180 -14.98 -21.71 -5.70
N ALA A 181 -15.78 -20.66 -5.90
CA ALA A 181 -17.16 -20.77 -6.41
C ALA A 181 -17.25 -21.03 -7.92
N LYS A 182 -16.13 -20.92 -8.65
CA LYS A 182 -16.05 -21.15 -10.10
C LYS A 182 -15.49 -22.53 -10.46
N ASN A 183 -15.03 -23.31 -9.48
CA ASN A 183 -14.49 -24.66 -9.65
C ASN A 183 -15.50 -25.75 -9.27
#